data_AF-A0A131Z737-F1
#
_entry.id   AF-A0A131Z737-F1
#
_cell.length_a   1.000
_cell.length_b   1.000
_cell.length_c   1.000
_cell.angle_alpha   90.00
_cell.angle_beta   90.00
_cell.angle_gamma   90.00
#
_symmetry.space_group_name_H-M   'P 1'
#
loop_
_entity.id
_entity.type
_entity.pdbx_description
1 polymer ?
#
loop_
_entity_poly.entity_id
_entity_poly.type
_entity_poly.pdbx_seq_one_letter_code
_entity_poly.pdbx_strand_id
1 'polypeptide(L)'
;FNRTFLINGQRHSMQLRGDFDLRHTDTMDVRTLGMQALARETMIYLAPNLSCGVMKVGPVGRDTACYYDLRVKNSSVDRIIDAKCWRHFYTVARQETHVYTPACQRDVRPRK
;
A
#
# COMPACT_ATOMS: atom_id res chain seq x y z
N PHE A 1 -8.90 8.05 4.40
CA PHE A 1 -9.04 6.59 4.48
C PHE A 1 -8.49 6.08 5.81
N ASN A 2 -8.92 4.91 6.29
CA ASN A 2 -8.37 4.30 7.51
C ASN A 2 -7.33 3.25 7.14
N ARG A 3 -6.17 3.27 7.80
CA ARG A 3 -5.16 2.20 7.72
C ARG A 3 -5.08 1.50 9.06
N THR A 4 -5.10 0.17 9.02
CA THR A 4 -5.01 -0.68 10.21
C THR A 4 -3.76 -1.52 10.12
N PHE A 5 -3.03 -1.60 11.23
CA PHE A 5 -1.83 -2.40 11.39
C PHE A 5 -2.01 -3.36 12.56
N LEU A 6 -1.33 -4.51 12.49
CA LEU A 6 -1.14 -5.41 13.61
C LEU A 6 0.33 -5.35 13.99
N ILE A 7 0.61 -4.79 15.16
CA ILE A 7 1.97 -4.67 15.71
C ILE A 7 1.96 -5.42 17.03
N ASN A 8 2.80 -6.45 17.16
CA ASN A 8 2.86 -7.30 18.36
C ASN A 8 1.48 -7.85 18.79
N GLY A 9 0.64 -8.22 17.82
CA GLY A 9 -0.72 -8.72 18.05
C GLY A 9 -1.75 -7.64 18.45
N GLN A 10 -1.33 -6.39 18.64
CA GLN A 10 -2.22 -5.27 18.93
C GLN A 10 -2.64 -4.55 17.64
N ARG A 11 -3.92 -4.19 17.60
CA ARG A 11 -4.51 -3.44 16.49
C ARG A 11 -4.24 -1.95 16.67
N HIS A 12 -3.59 -1.35 15.68
CA HIS A 12 -3.43 0.10 15.58
C HIS A 12 -4.18 0.60 14.34
N SER A 13 -5.14 1.48 14.53
CA SER A 13 -5.90 2.09 13.43
C SER A 13 -5.61 3.58 13.38
N MET A 14 -5.32 4.10 12.19
CA MET A 14 -5.04 5.51 11.96
C MET A 14 -5.92 6.04 10.85
N GLN A 15 -6.57 7.17 11.11
CA GLN A 15 -7.28 7.92 10.09
C GLN A 15 -6.28 8.79 9.33
N LEU A 16 -6.24 8.57 8.02
CA LEU A 16 -5.30 9.20 7.11
C LEU A 16 -6.06 9.98 6.03
N ARG A 17 -5.38 10.95 5.46
CA ARG A 17 -5.81 11.68 4.27
C ARG A 17 -4.85 11.37 3.14
N GLY A 18 -5.40 11.13 1.96
CA GLY A 18 -4.64 11.02 0.72
C GLY A 18 -4.93 12.24 -0.15
N ASP A 19 -3.91 13.02 -0.44
CA ASP A 19 -3.98 14.16 -1.35
C ASP A 19 -3.29 13.76 -2.66
N PHE A 20 -4.07 13.56 -3.73
CA PHE A 20 -3.51 13.22 -5.05
C PHE A 20 -2.88 14.45 -5.71
N ASP A 21 -1.74 14.23 -6.38
CA ASP A 21 -1.12 15.26 -7.22
C ASP A 21 -1.98 15.45 -8.48
N LEU A 22 -2.41 16.69 -8.74
CA LEU A 22 -3.26 17.05 -9.88
C LEU A 22 -2.54 16.89 -11.23
N ARG A 23 -1.20 16.90 -11.25
CA ARG A 23 -0.38 16.71 -12.45
C ARG A 23 0.07 15.26 -12.63
N HIS A 24 0.23 14.55 -11.52
CA HIS A 24 0.66 13.15 -11.49
C HIS A 24 -0.39 12.32 -10.75
N THR A 25 -1.45 11.95 -11.47
CA THR A 25 -2.64 11.29 -10.87
C THR A 25 -2.34 9.91 -10.26
N ASP A 26 -1.16 9.35 -10.56
CA ASP A 26 -0.60 8.14 -9.98
C ASP A 26 0.09 8.38 -8.62
N THR A 27 0.25 9.64 -8.20
CA THR A 27 0.96 10.04 -6.98
C THR A 27 0.01 10.62 -5.93
N MET A 28 0.18 10.18 -4.69
CA MET A 28 -0.61 10.59 -3.54
C MET A 28 0.29 10.89 -2.34
N ASP A 29 0.13 12.06 -1.73
CA ASP A 29 0.70 12.35 -0.41
C ASP A 29 -0.24 11.82 0.67
N VAL A 30 0.29 10.94 1.52
CA VAL A 30 -0.40 10.41 2.71
C VAL A 30 -0.06 11.26 3.92
N ARG A 31 -1.09 11.74 4.60
CA ARG A 31 -1.00 12.67 5.73
C ARG A 31 -1.87 12.22 6.90
N THR A 32 -1.50 12.62 8.11
CA THR A 32 -2.39 12.55 9.28
C THR A 32 -3.51 13.59 9.15
N LEU A 33 -4.56 13.49 9.97
CA LEU A 33 -5.60 14.52 10.04
C LEU A 33 -5.06 15.89 10.48
N GLY A 34 -3.99 15.92 11.28
CA GLY A 34 -3.26 17.13 11.64
C GLY A 34 -2.35 17.67 10.54
N MET A 35 -2.52 17.22 9.30
CA MET A 35 -1.77 17.64 8.10
C MET A 35 -0.26 17.32 8.13
N GLN A 36 0.20 16.46 9.05
CA GLN A 36 1.57 16.00 9.05
C GLN A 36 1.78 15.00 7.91
N ALA A 37 2.75 15.29 7.04
CA ALA A 37 3.14 14.41 5.95
C ALA A 37 3.80 13.14 6.50
N LEU A 38 3.30 11.98 6.07
CA LEU A 38 3.85 10.67 6.44
C LEU A 38 4.64 10.05 5.30
N ALA A 39 4.07 10.04 4.09
CA ALA A 39 4.68 9.42 2.93
C ALA A 39 4.12 9.99 1.62
N ARG A 40 4.88 9.83 0.55
CA ARG A 40 4.43 9.91 -0.83
C ARG A 40 4.32 8.49 -1.37
N GLU A 41 3.15 8.16 -1.90
CA GLU A 41 2.86 6.88 -2.53
C GLU A 41 2.62 7.10 -4.03
N THR A 42 3.41 6.46 -4.89
CA THR A 42 3.27 6.52 -6.35
C THR A 42 2.92 5.14 -6.90
N MET A 43 1.84 5.04 -7.65
CA MET A 43 1.39 3.80 -8.28
C MET A 43 2.16 3.58 -9.58
N ILE A 44 3.19 2.73 -9.51
CA ILE A 44 4.07 2.47 -10.67
C ILE A 44 3.53 1.37 -11.59
N TYR A 45 2.57 0.58 -11.11
CA TYR A 45 1.85 -0.39 -11.92
C TYR A 45 0.46 -0.67 -11.34
N LEU A 46 -0.53 -0.84 -12.21
CA LEU A 46 -1.89 -1.26 -11.88
C LEU A 46 -2.32 -2.35 -12.86
N ALA A 47 -2.78 -3.49 -12.34
CA ALA A 47 -3.33 -4.52 -13.20
C ALA A 47 -4.61 -4.02 -13.89
N PRO A 48 -4.86 -4.37 -15.18
CA PRO A 48 -6.06 -3.91 -15.91
C PRO A 48 -7.40 -4.28 -15.26
N ASN A 49 -7.44 -5.39 -14.53
CA ASN A 49 -8.61 -5.86 -13.79
C ASN A 49 -8.70 -5.29 -12.36
N LEU A 50 -7.79 -4.39 -11.99
CA LEU A 50 -7.68 -3.76 -10.67
C LEU A 50 -7.49 -4.76 -9.52
N SER A 51 -6.97 -5.96 -9.78
CA SER A 51 -6.76 -6.97 -8.75
C SER A 51 -5.56 -6.67 -7.85
N CYS A 52 -4.56 -5.97 -8.38
CA CYS A 52 -3.35 -5.61 -7.67
C CYS A 52 -2.69 -4.37 -8.28
N GLY A 53 -1.79 -3.76 -7.51
CA GLY A 53 -0.94 -2.68 -7.95
C GLY A 53 0.40 -2.69 -7.22
N VAL A 54 1.39 -2.06 -7.83
CA VAL A 54 2.72 -1.88 -7.25
C VAL A 54 2.89 -0.41 -6.89
N MET A 55 3.21 -0.15 -5.63
CA MET A 55 3.37 1.20 -5.08
C MET A 55 4.84 1.44 -4.75
N LYS A 56 5.40 2.57 -5.18
CA LYS A 56 6.62 3.14 -4.60
C LYS A 56 6.21 3.99 -3.40
N VAL A 57 6.84 3.77 -2.24
CA VAL A 57 6.54 4.50 -1.01
C VAL A 57 7.83 5.11 -0.46
N GLY A 58 7.80 6.42 -0.23
CA GLY A 58 8.93 7.17 0.30
C GLY A 58 8.49 8.41 1.07
N PRO A 59 9.42 9.18 1.62
CA PRO A 59 9.08 10.44 2.28
C PRO A 59 8.65 11.51 1.27
N VAL A 60 7.86 12.47 1.73
CA VAL A 60 7.44 13.61 0.91
C VAL A 60 8.63 14.56 0.70
N GLY A 61 8.86 14.98 -0.55
CA GLY A 61 9.82 16.04 -0.89
C GLY A 61 11.30 15.67 -0.80
N ARG A 62 11.67 14.38 -0.68
CA ARG A 62 13.06 13.93 -0.70
C ARG A 62 13.25 12.71 -1.60
N ASP A 63 14.28 12.73 -2.44
CA ASP A 63 14.74 11.56 -3.19
C ASP A 63 15.64 10.69 -2.30
N THR A 64 15.03 10.09 -1.29
CA THR A 64 15.71 9.24 -0.29
C THR A 64 15.23 7.79 -0.40
N ALA A 65 15.74 6.91 0.46
CA ALA A 65 15.40 5.49 0.47
C ALA A 65 13.87 5.29 0.45
N CYS A 66 13.41 4.63 -0.60
CA CYS A 66 12.02 4.22 -0.79
C CYS A 66 11.93 2.71 -0.61
N TYR A 67 10.74 2.22 -0.29
CA TYR A 67 10.39 0.82 -0.42
C TYR A 67 9.26 0.66 -1.43
N TYR A 68 8.98 -0.59 -1.80
CA TYR A 68 7.92 -0.92 -2.73
C TYR A 68 6.92 -1.84 -2.04
N ASP A 69 5.63 -1.61 -2.29
CA ASP A 69 4.56 -2.51 -1.87
C ASP A 69 3.93 -3.17 -3.09
N LEU A 70 3.72 -4.48 -3.00
CA LEU A 70 2.76 -5.18 -3.85
C LEU A 70 1.42 -5.24 -3.09
N ARG A 71 0.43 -4.49 -3.54
CA ARG A 71 -0.89 -4.40 -2.89
C ARG A 71 -1.92 -5.18 -3.69
N VAL A 72 -2.67 -6.05 -3.03
CA VAL A 72 -3.73 -6.86 -3.64
C VAL A 72 -5.08 -6.40 -3.12
N LYS A 73 -6.07 -6.30 -4.00
CA LYS A 73 -7.44 -5.97 -3.62
C LYS A 73 -8.01 -7.09 -2.75
N ASN A 74 -8.76 -6.74 -1.71
CA ASN A 74 -9.30 -7.72 -0.77
C ASN A 74 -10.08 -8.86 -1.46
N SER A 75 -10.91 -8.54 -2.45
CA SER A 75 -11.68 -9.51 -3.25
C SER A 75 -10.83 -10.48 -4.08
N SER A 76 -9.52 -10.26 -4.14
CA SER A 76 -8.55 -11.02 -4.93
C SER A 76 -7.43 -11.61 -4.06
N VAL A 77 -7.49 -11.48 -2.74
CA VAL A 77 -6.41 -11.91 -1.83
C VAL A 77 -6.22 -13.43 -1.78
N ASP A 78 -7.30 -14.19 -1.92
CA ASP A 78 -7.29 -15.66 -1.92
C ASP A 78 -6.95 -16.24 -3.31
N ARG A 79 -6.71 -15.39 -4.30
CA ARG A 79 -6.36 -15.79 -5.67
C ARG A 79 -4.84 -15.72 -5.86
N ILE A 80 -4.37 -16.47 -6.85
CA ILE A 80 -2.99 -16.33 -7.33
C ILE A 80 -2.78 -14.88 -7.77
N ILE A 81 -1.72 -14.25 -7.24
CA ILE A 81 -1.34 -12.88 -7.59
C ILE A 81 -1.11 -12.81 -9.10
N ASP A 82 -1.63 -11.76 -9.74
CA ASP A 82 -1.42 -11.54 -11.17
C ASP A 82 0.08 -11.50 -11.49
N ALA A 83 0.50 -12.34 -12.44
CA ALA A 83 1.91 -12.51 -12.78
C ALA A 83 2.57 -11.22 -13.26
N LYS A 84 1.83 -10.26 -13.82
CA LYS A 84 2.37 -8.96 -14.23
C LYS A 84 2.64 -8.07 -13.04
N CYS A 85 1.75 -8.02 -12.04
CA CYS A 85 2.02 -7.30 -10.79
C CYS A 85 3.27 -7.88 -10.09
N TRP A 86 3.35 -9.22 -10.01
CA TRP A 86 4.51 -9.89 -9.44
C TRP A 86 5.81 -9.52 -10.16
N ARG A 87 5.81 -9.59 -11.50
CA ARG A 87 6.97 -9.23 -12.31
C ARG A 87 7.39 -7.78 -12.08
N HIS A 88 6.46 -6.83 -12.14
CA HIS A 88 6.77 -5.41 -11.91
C HIS A 88 7.35 -5.18 -10.52
N PHE A 89 6.76 -5.80 -9.49
CA PHE A 89 7.25 -5.69 -8.11
C PHE A 89 8.66 -6.25 -7.97
N TYR A 90 8.92 -7.45 -8.49
CA TYR A 90 10.23 -8.09 -8.37
C TYR A 90 11.34 -7.29 -9.07
N THR A 91 11.04 -6.63 -10.20
CA THR A 91 12.00 -5.76 -10.90
C THR A 91 12.46 -4.58 -10.04
N VAL A 92 11.58 -4.02 -9.20
CA VAL A 92 11.89 -2.80 -8.42
C VAL A 92 12.32 -3.10 -6.98
N ALA A 93 11.72 -4.08 -6.34
CA ALA A 93 11.95 -4.39 -4.93
C ALA A 93 13.16 -5.31 -4.72
N ARG A 94 13.44 -6.22 -5.67
CA ARG A 94 14.49 -7.25 -5.66
C ARG A 94 14.42 -8.28 -4.53
N GLN A 95 13.75 -7.96 -3.43
CA GLN A 95 13.50 -8.83 -2.27
C GLN A 95 12.10 -8.53 -1.72
N GLU A 96 11.45 -9.54 -1.15
CA GLU A 96 10.12 -9.45 -0.58
C GLU A 96 10.06 -9.87 0.90
N THR A 97 9.17 -9.21 1.63
CA THR A 97 8.69 -9.67 2.93
C THR A 97 7.20 -9.87 2.82
N HIS A 98 6.70 -11.07 3.09
CA HIS A 98 5.29 -11.36 3.02
C HIS A 98 4.57 -10.89 4.29
N VAL A 99 3.85 -9.77 4.20
CA VAL A 99 3.24 -9.11 5.37
C VAL A 99 1.80 -9.58 5.64
N TYR A 100 1.06 -9.99 4.62
CA TYR A 100 -0.35 -10.39 4.74
C TYR A 100 -0.50 -11.90 4.74
N THR A 101 -1.04 -12.47 5.81
CA THR A 101 -1.49 -13.87 5.83
C THR A 101 -3.01 -13.94 5.68
N PRO A 102 -3.59 -15.09 5.29
CA PRO A 102 -5.06 -15.25 5.26
C PRO A 102 -5.74 -14.93 6.60
N ALA A 103 -5.05 -15.13 7.74
CA ALA A 103 -5.56 -14.79 9.06
C ALA A 103 -5.77 -13.27 9.25
N CYS A 104 -4.92 -12.44 8.61
CA CYS A 104 -4.99 -10.98 8.74
C CYS A 104 -6.36 -10.42 8.35
N GLN A 105 -7.09 -11.06 7.43
CA GLN A 105 -8.43 -10.62 7.02
C GLN A 105 -9.44 -10.65 8.17
N ARG A 106 -9.29 -11.59 9.09
CA ARG A 106 -10.11 -11.65 10.31
C ARG A 106 -9.64 -10.62 11.32
N ASP A 107 -8.33 -10.52 11.51
CA ASP A 107 -7.72 -9.73 12.59
C ASP A 107 -7.83 -8.21 12.34
N VAL A 108 -7.76 -7.77 11.07
CA VAL A 108 -7.86 -6.36 10.69
C VAL A 108 -9.27 -5.92 10.31
N ARG A 109 -10.27 -6.82 10.34
CA ARG A 109 -11.67 -6.50 10.07
C ARG A 109 -12.13 -5.34 10.97
N PRO A 110 -12.87 -4.34 10.44
CA PRO A 110 -13.44 -3.29 11.28
C PRO A 110 -14.30 -3.89 12.38
N ARG A 111 -14.13 -3.43 13.63
CA ARG A 111 -15.08 -3.75 14.70
C ARG A 111 -16.39 -3.01 14.41
N LYS A 112 -17.51 -3.70 14.63
CA LYS A 112 -18.85 -3.09 14.57
C LYS A 112 -19.02 -2.10 15.70
#